data_AF-A0A959B3B7-F1
#
_entry.id   AF-A0A959B3B7-F1
#
_cell.length_a   1.000
_cell.length_b   1.000
_cell.length_c   1.000
_cell.angle_alpha   90.00
_cell.angle_beta   90.00
_cell.angle_gamma   90.00
#
_symmetry.space_group_name_H-M   'P 1'
#
loop_
_entity.id
_entity.type
_entity.pdbx_description
1 polymer ?
#
loop_
_entity_poly.entity_id
_entity_poly.type
_entity_poly.pdbx_seq_one_letter_code
_entity_poly.pdbx_strand_id
1 'polypeptide(L)' 'MASHGPADPKKHQELTRLFQGSTAGLVYVAAFPNKSAMVKYVSNISWDTEARIANNPSHLIHFYGKRL' A
#
# COMPACT_ATOMS: atom_id res chain seq x y z
N MET A 1 7.70 12.37 9.13
CA MET A 1 6.42 12.17 8.41
C MET A 1 6.71 12.35 6.93
N ALA A 2 6.60 11.27 6.14
CA ALA A 2 6.91 11.35 4.72
C ALA A 2 5.96 12.37 4.05
N SER A 3 6.54 13.36 3.37
CA SER A 3 5.85 14.50 2.72
C SER A 3 4.79 14.09 1.67
N HIS A 4 4.75 12.82 1.31
CA HIS A 4 3.84 12.28 0.30
C HIS A 4 3.05 11.14 0.95
N GLY A 5 1.72 11.11 0.77
CA GLY A 5 0.82 10.16 1.42
C GLY A 5 1.22 8.69 1.29
N PRO A 6 0.74 7.82 2.18
CA PRO A 6 0.99 6.38 2.13
C PRO A 6 0.37 5.80 0.84
N ALA A 7 1.22 5.24 -0.03
CA ALA A 7 0.84 4.54 -1.26
C ALA A 7 -0.01 5.32 -2.30
N ASP A 8 0.35 6.59 -2.52
CA ASP A 8 -0.12 7.40 -3.66
C ASP A 8 0.13 6.69 -5.03
N PRO A 9 -0.81 6.73 -5.99
CA PRO A 9 -0.64 6.20 -7.36
C PRO A 9 0.70 6.54 -8.03
N LYS A 10 1.21 7.75 -7.82
CA LYS A 10 2.50 8.16 -8.39
C LYS A 10 3.66 7.32 -7.84
N LYS A 11 3.68 7.07 -6.53
CA LYS A 11 4.70 6.20 -5.91
C LYS A 11 4.57 4.76 -6.38
N HIS A 12 3.35 4.27 -6.54
CA HIS A 12 3.11 2.92 -7.02
C HIS A 12 3.69 2.74 -8.44
N GLN A 13 3.48 3.71 -9.34
CA GLN A 13 4.09 3.70 -10.67
C GLN A 13 5.62 3.78 -10.65
N GLU A 14 6.18 4.67 -9.81
CA GLU A 14 7.64 4.83 -9.68
C GLU A 14 8.30 3.53 -9.18
N LEU A 15 7.71 2.89 -8.16
CA LEU A 15 8.23 1.63 -7.62
C LEU A 15 8.08 0.48 -8.61
N THR A 16 6.95 0.37 -9.31
CA THR A 16 6.75 -0.65 -10.35
C THR A 16 7.81 -0.53 -11.44
N ARG A 17 8.12 0.71 -11.87
CA ARG A 17 9.19 0.96 -12.84
C ARG A 17 10.57 0.62 -12.27
N LEU A 18 10.84 0.98 -11.01
CA LEU A 18 12.13 0.73 -10.38
C LEU A 18 12.42 -0.79 -10.29
N PHE A 19 11.40 -1.59 -10.03
CA PHE A 19 11.52 -3.03 -9.86
C PHE A 19 11.07 -3.85 -11.09
N GLN A 20 10.93 -3.23 -12.26
CA GLN A 20 10.45 -3.90 -13.49
C GLN A 20 11.29 -5.12 -13.93
N GLY A 21 12.55 -5.19 -13.49
CA GLY A 21 13.46 -6.33 -13.77
C GLY A 21 13.44 -7.43 -12.71
N SER A 22 12.62 -7.29 -11.66
CA SER A 22 12.49 -8.31 -10.62
C SER A 22 11.76 -9.53 -11.16
N THR A 23 12.32 -10.72 -10.91
CA THR A 23 11.63 -12.00 -11.14
C THR A 23 10.71 -12.38 -9.97
N ALA A 24 10.89 -11.76 -8.81
CA ALA A 24 9.99 -11.90 -7.67
C ALA A 24 8.73 -11.05 -7.87
N GLY A 25 7.58 -11.59 -7.43
CA GLY A 25 6.32 -10.86 -7.41
C GLY A 25 6.39 -9.63 -6.50
N LEU A 26 5.92 -8.49 -7.00
CA LEU A 26 5.90 -7.23 -6.25
C LEU A 26 4.64 -7.14 -5.40
N VAL A 27 4.82 -6.83 -4.12
CA VAL A 27 3.73 -6.58 -3.17
C VAL A 27 3.94 -5.19 -2.56
N TYR A 28 2.92 -4.36 -2.65
CA TYR A 28 2.92 -3.02 -2.08
C TYR A 28 2.17 -3.00 -0.77
N VAL A 29 2.79 -2.48 0.29
CA VAL A 29 2.20 -2.43 1.64
C VAL A 29 2.18 -1.00 2.16
N ALA A 30 0.99 -0.50 2.49
CA ALA A 30 0.78 0.74 3.22
C ALA A 30 0.54 0.43 4.71
N ALA A 31 1.42 0.95 5.58
CA ALA A 31 1.30 0.75 7.03
C ALA A 31 0.68 1.98 7.71
N PHE A 32 -0.31 1.74 8.56
CA PHE A 32 -1.01 2.77 9.34
C PHE A 32 -0.96 2.44 10.84
N PRO A 33 -0.88 3.44 11.73
CA PRO A 33 -0.90 3.18 13.17
C PRO A 33 -2.27 2.65 13.63
N ASN A 34 -3.37 3.15 13.06
CA ASN A 34 -4.74 2.76 13.39
C ASN A 34 -5.70 2.98 12.20
N LYS A 35 -6.92 2.44 12.30
CA LYS A 35 -7.98 2.58 11.27
C LYS A 35 -8.31 4.05 10.99
N SER A 36 -8.40 4.88 12.02
CA SER A 36 -8.75 6.31 11.85
C SER A 36 -7.71 7.07 11.04
N ALA A 37 -6.42 6.72 11.16
CA ALA A 37 -5.37 7.26 10.31
C ALA A 37 -5.53 6.80 8.86
N MET A 38 -5.86 5.52 8.63
CA MET A 38 -6.07 4.97 7.29
C MET A 38 -7.26 5.60 6.56
N VAL A 39 -8.38 5.83 7.24
CA VAL A 39 -9.60 6.40 6.63
C VAL A 39 -9.33 7.74 5.93
N LYS A 40 -8.39 8.54 6.44
CA LYS A 40 -8.00 9.82 5.83
C LYS A 40 -7.34 9.68 4.46
N TYR A 41 -6.80 8.51 4.14
CA TYR A 41 -6.04 8.25 2.92
C TYR A 41 -6.70 7.18 2.04
N VAL A 42 -7.79 6.56 2.47
CA VAL A 42 -8.37 5.39 1.81
C VAL A 42 -8.74 5.64 0.34
N SER A 43 -9.17 6.86 0.01
CA SER A 43 -9.46 7.30 -1.37
C SER A 43 -8.22 7.43 -2.27
N ASN A 44 -7.04 7.50 -1.67
CA ASN A 44 -5.76 7.73 -2.35
C ASN A 44 -4.86 6.49 -2.34
N ILE A 45 -5.29 5.40 -1.70
CA ILE A 45 -4.56 4.13 -1.74
C ILE A 45 -4.72 3.55 -3.14
N SER A 46 -3.58 3.26 -3.77
CA SER A 46 -3.56 2.62 -5.09
C SER A 46 -4.21 1.23 -5.03
N TRP A 47 -4.88 0.83 -6.10
CA TRP A 47 -5.23 -0.57 -6.29
C TRP A 47 -3.97 -1.46 -6.29
N ASP A 48 -4.12 -2.77 -6.08
CA ASP A 48 -3.00 -3.73 -5.94
C ASP A 48 -2.07 -3.41 -4.74
N THR A 49 -2.62 -2.81 -3.68
CA THR A 49 -1.89 -2.47 -2.44
C THR A 49 -2.57 -3.10 -1.22
N GLU A 50 -1.76 -3.65 -0.32
CA GLU A 50 -2.19 -4.12 0.99
C GLU A 50 -2.09 -3.00 2.02
N ALA A 51 -3.11 -2.84 2.88
CA ALA A 51 -3.02 -1.99 4.06
C ALA A 51 -2.89 -2.83 5.34
N ARG A 52 -1.91 -2.47 6.16
CA ARG A 52 -1.67 -3.05 7.49
C ARG A 52 -1.88 -2.01 8.57
N ILE A 53 -2.47 -2.44 9.68
CA ILE A 53 -2.75 -1.58 10.82
C ILE A 53 -1.95 -2.10 12.01
N ALA A 54 -1.08 -1.27 12.57
CA ALA A 54 -0.19 -1.69 13.67
C ALA A 54 -0.96 -2.21 14.89
N ASN A 55 -2.08 -1.55 15.23
CA ASN A 55 -2.96 -1.97 16.33
C ASN A 55 -3.81 -3.21 16.02
N ASN A 56 -3.74 -3.76 14.81
CA ASN A 56 -4.38 -5.02 14.46
C ASN A 56 -3.54 -5.82 13.46
N PRO A 57 -2.38 -6.34 13.89
CA PRO A 57 -1.33 -6.84 12.99
C PRO A 57 -1.71 -8.14 12.28
N SER A 58 -2.69 -8.88 12.80
CA SER A 58 -3.22 -10.11 12.18
C SER A 58 -4.17 -9.84 11.02
N HIS A 59 -4.66 -8.60 10.86
CA HIS A 59 -5.61 -8.24 9.83
C HIS A 59 -4.94 -7.46 8.70
N LEU A 60 -5.35 -7.79 7.48
CA LEU A 60 -4.88 -7.17 6.25
C LEU A 60 -6.07 -6.78 5.39
N ILE A 61 -6.01 -5.59 4.79
CA ILE A 61 -7.00 -5.12 3.83
C ILE A 61 -6.34 -5.11 2.45
N HIS A 62 -6.91 -5.82 1.49
CA HIS A 62 -6.40 -5.86 0.11
C HIS A 62 -7.26 -4.96 -0.78
N PHE A 63 -6.67 -3.89 -1.33
CA PHE A 63 -7.36 -2.95 -2.20
C PHE A 63 -7.29 -3.42 -3.66
N TYR A 64 -8.17 -4.36 -4.04
CA TYR A 64 -8.33 -4.97 -5.38
C TYR A 64 -7.03 -5.53 -5.99
N GLY A 65 -7.15 -6.46 -6.95
CA GLY A 65 -5.98 -7.07 -7.57
C GLY A 65 -5.78 -8.56 -7.30
N LYS A 66 -4.91 -9.19 -8.08
CA LYS A 66 -4.59 -10.62 -7.94
C LYS A 66 -3.81 -10.81 -6.63
N ARG A 67 -4.37 -11.62 -5.73
CA ARG A 67 -3.63 -12.11 -4.55
C ARG A 67 -2.51 -13.03 -5.07
N LEU A 68 -1.25 -12.66 -4.85
CA LEU A 68 -0.13 -13.59 -4.99
C LEU A 68 -0.04 -14.46 -3.73
#